data_AF-A0A6B1FEC1-F1
#
_entry.id   AF-A0A6B1FEC1-F1
#
_cell.length_a   1.000
_cell.length_b   1.000
_cell.length_c   1.000
_cell.angle_alpha   90.00
_cell.angle_beta   90.00
_cell.angle_gamma   90.00
#
_symmetry.space_group_name_H-M   'P 1'
#
loop_
_entity.id
_entity.type
_entity.pdbx_description
1 polymer ?
#
loop_
_entity_poly.entity_id
_entity_poly.type
_entity_poly.pdbx_seq_one_letter_code
_entity_poly.pdbx_strand_id
1 'polypeptide(L)'
;MIIIKLLGGAKKTFPQYTPDTSETTISKLLHNMVQNLPPNTPIPDTKNILVAVNGVDSSALDGRNTIIRDGDVVSIIPIIHGGSSGLWFDIPPYVVLVFCARADAINLDEMRQSYPTLRIQAINPHYVLSESHLRRILEISITAEKNKDILSNNLEIDIIQRLAGTTQISSAIQTAGAPTNDTCLVISLGESRELRQLLCNVQCSTMKFSGDVERLQQTFGFAQSHKRAGYNLEDILVECASILR
;
A
#
# COMPACT_ATOMS: atom_id res chain seq x y z
N MET A 1 30.23 28.02 4.87
CA MET A 1 29.38 27.13 4.06
C MET A 1 28.45 26.35 4.98
N ILE A 2 27.16 26.34 4.69
CA ILE A 2 26.18 25.45 5.32
C ILE A 2 26.42 24.01 4.83
N ILE A 3 26.48 23.03 5.74
CA ILE A 3 26.75 21.63 5.41
C ILE A 3 25.44 20.83 5.46
N ILE A 4 25.02 20.26 4.33
CA ILE A 4 23.82 19.41 4.27
C ILE A 4 24.21 17.93 4.42
N LYS A 5 23.63 17.26 5.42
CA LYS A 5 23.74 15.81 5.62
C LYS A 5 22.41 15.13 5.30
N LEU A 6 22.36 14.44 4.16
CA LEU A 6 21.24 13.59 3.79
C LEU A 6 21.34 12.24 4.52
N LEU A 7 20.30 11.84 5.24
CA LEU A 7 20.25 10.58 5.98
C LEU A 7 19.08 9.70 5.52
N GLY A 8 19.21 8.38 5.69
CA GLY A 8 18.18 7.42 5.30
C GLY A 8 17.75 7.54 3.83
N GLY A 9 16.45 7.47 3.58
CA GLY A 9 15.84 7.60 2.25
C GLY A 9 16.13 8.92 1.54
N ALA A 10 16.44 10.01 2.27
CA ALA A 10 16.72 11.30 1.66
C ALA A 10 17.97 11.27 0.76
N LYS A 11 18.92 10.36 1.01
CA LYS A 11 20.09 10.14 0.13
C LYS A 11 19.72 9.67 -1.28
N LYS A 12 18.59 8.98 -1.43
CA LYS A 12 18.10 8.47 -2.72
C LYS A 12 17.22 9.50 -3.43
N THR A 13 16.63 10.42 -2.67
CA THR A 13 15.64 11.37 -3.15
C THR A 13 16.24 12.70 -3.55
N PHE A 14 17.16 13.22 -2.74
CA PHE A 14 17.84 14.49 -3.01
C PHE A 14 19.24 14.21 -3.55
N PRO A 15 19.67 14.88 -4.63
CA PRO A 15 21.07 14.89 -5.02
C PRO A 15 21.90 15.59 -3.94
N GLN A 16 23.23 15.46 -4.01
CA GLN A 16 24.10 16.31 -3.22
C GLN A 16 23.76 17.78 -3.50
N TYR A 17 23.56 18.54 -2.44
CA TYR A 17 23.14 19.93 -2.49
C TYR A 17 24.03 20.78 -1.60
N THR A 18 24.57 21.85 -2.17
CA THR A 18 25.34 22.86 -1.46
C THR A 18 24.58 24.18 -1.60
N PRO A 19 24.13 24.80 -0.49
CA PRO A 19 23.48 26.09 -0.57
C PRO A 19 24.46 27.18 -1.01
N ASP A 20 24.07 27.98 -2.01
CA ASP A 20 24.87 29.11 -2.51
C ASP A 20 24.70 30.40 -1.66
N THR A 21 24.13 30.26 -0.46
CA THR A 21 23.80 31.38 0.44
C THR A 21 24.44 31.17 1.80
N SER A 22 24.97 32.24 2.39
CA SER A 22 25.55 32.22 3.75
C SER A 22 24.49 32.20 4.88
N GLU A 23 23.25 32.58 4.56
CA GLU A 23 22.11 32.56 5.48
C GLU A 23 20.81 32.24 4.72
N THR A 24 19.97 31.36 5.27
CA THR A 24 18.63 31.06 4.74
C THR A 24 17.73 30.46 5.83
N THR A 25 16.46 30.25 5.54
CA THR A 25 15.56 29.48 6.44
C THR A 25 15.49 28.01 6.00
N ILE A 26 15.12 27.11 6.90
CA ILE A 26 14.86 25.70 6.56
C ILE A 26 13.80 25.58 5.46
N SER A 27 12.72 26.36 5.54
CA SER A 27 11.66 26.38 4.51
C SER A 27 12.21 26.71 3.12
N LYS A 28 13.05 27.75 3.04
CA LYS A 28 13.64 28.19 1.77
C LYS A 28 14.71 27.23 1.26
N LEU A 29 15.50 26.64 2.16
CA LEU A 29 16.42 25.56 1.82
C LEU A 29 15.69 24.38 1.17
N LEU A 30 14.65 23.83 1.81
CA LEU A 30 13.90 22.69 1.30
C LEU A 30 13.21 23.03 -0.03
N HIS A 31 12.66 24.23 -0.16
CA HIS A 31 12.09 24.71 -1.42
C HIS A 31 13.13 24.68 -2.55
N ASN A 32 14.31 25.25 -2.32
CA ASN A 32 15.38 25.25 -3.31
C ASN A 32 15.86 23.84 -3.68
N MET A 33 15.94 22.94 -2.69
CA MET A 33 16.32 21.55 -2.94
C MET A 33 15.31 20.82 -3.84
N VAL A 34 14.01 21.08 -3.67
CA VAL A 34 12.96 20.53 -4.54
C VAL A 34 13.01 21.11 -5.94
N GLN A 35 13.26 22.42 -6.08
CA GLN A 35 13.38 23.07 -7.39
C GLN A 35 14.60 22.58 -8.19
N ASN A 36 15.64 22.10 -7.52
CA ASN A 36 16.86 21.57 -8.16
C ASN A 36 16.82 20.05 -8.43
N LEU A 37 15.67 19.40 -8.29
CA LEU A 37 15.54 17.98 -8.59
C LEU A 37 15.64 17.72 -10.11
N PRO A 38 16.26 16.60 -10.54
CA PRO A 38 16.27 16.21 -11.94
C PRO A 38 14.86 16.08 -12.53
N PRO A 39 14.67 16.35 -13.83
CA PRO A 39 13.39 16.13 -14.49
C PRO A 39 12.92 14.68 -14.32
N ASN A 40 11.61 14.49 -14.12
CA ASN A 40 10.96 13.20 -13.83
C ASN A 40 11.25 12.59 -12.43
N THR A 41 11.89 13.33 -11.52
CA THR A 41 12.03 12.87 -10.12
C THR A 41 10.70 13.01 -9.37
N PRO A 42 10.22 11.98 -8.65
CA PRO A 42 9.08 12.11 -7.76
C PRO A 42 9.30 13.23 -6.73
N ILE A 43 8.34 14.15 -6.61
CA ILE A 43 8.45 15.27 -5.68
C ILE A 43 8.39 14.72 -4.24
N PRO A 44 9.40 14.97 -3.41
CA PRO A 44 9.39 14.51 -2.03
C PRO A 44 8.35 15.24 -1.20
N ASP A 45 7.68 14.51 -0.32
CA ASP A 45 6.85 15.12 0.71
C ASP A 45 7.72 15.77 1.78
N THR A 46 8.00 17.06 1.58
CA THR A 46 8.80 17.86 2.50
C THR A 46 8.11 18.09 3.85
N LYS A 47 6.82 17.75 4.01
CA LYS A 47 6.12 17.81 5.30
C LYS A 47 6.60 16.70 6.24
N ASN A 48 6.87 15.52 5.69
CA ASN A 48 7.30 14.32 6.39
C ASN A 48 8.83 14.17 6.44
N ILE A 49 9.51 15.27 6.76
CA ILE A 49 10.96 15.34 6.92
C ILE A 49 11.25 15.96 8.29
N LEU A 50 12.08 15.27 9.08
CA LEU A 50 12.72 15.82 10.26
C LEU A 50 14.00 16.52 9.82
N VAL A 51 14.16 17.76 10.27
CA VAL A 51 15.36 18.55 10.02
C VAL A 51 16.04 18.82 11.35
N ALA A 52 17.33 18.48 11.46
CA ALA A 52 18.12 18.79 12.64
C ALA A 52 19.25 19.77 12.30
N VAL A 53 19.38 20.85 13.06
CA VAL A 53 20.44 21.86 12.93
C VAL A 53 21.42 21.63 14.07
N ASN A 54 22.69 21.35 13.74
CA ASN A 54 23.75 21.05 14.70
C ASN A 54 23.38 19.95 15.71
N GLY A 55 22.58 18.97 15.27
CA GLY A 55 22.13 17.83 16.08
C GLY A 55 20.85 18.10 16.90
N VAL A 56 20.29 19.31 16.85
CA VAL A 56 19.03 19.66 17.51
C VAL A 56 17.89 19.63 16.49
N ASP A 57 16.78 18.95 16.80
CA ASP A 57 15.60 18.98 15.94
C ASP A 57 15.08 20.42 15.79
N SER A 58 14.86 20.85 14.55
CA SER A 58 14.27 22.13 14.20
C SER A 58 12.93 22.40 14.90
N SER A 59 12.16 21.35 15.24
CA SER A 59 10.91 21.50 16.00
C SER A 59 11.12 22.09 17.41
N ALA A 60 12.29 21.88 18.00
CA ALA A 60 12.70 22.47 19.27
C ALA A 60 13.34 23.87 19.11
N LEU A 61 13.50 24.33 17.87
CA LEU A 61 13.94 25.68 17.51
C LEU A 61 12.71 26.47 17.04
N ASP A 62 12.79 27.12 15.87
CA ASP A 62 11.68 27.85 15.25
C ASP A 62 11.06 27.06 14.08
N GLY A 63 11.12 25.72 14.17
CA GLY A 63 10.63 24.82 13.13
C GLY A 63 11.23 25.14 11.76
N ARG A 64 10.36 25.24 10.75
CA ARG A 64 10.76 25.57 9.37
C ARG A 64 11.23 27.02 9.18
N ASN A 65 11.00 27.90 10.15
CA ASN A 65 11.45 29.29 10.11
C ASN A 65 12.85 29.48 10.70
N THR A 66 13.41 28.43 11.33
CA THR A 66 14.79 28.43 11.83
C THR A 66 15.75 28.94 10.76
N ILE A 67 16.49 29.99 11.11
CA ILE A 67 17.53 30.59 10.28
C ILE A 67 18.81 29.77 10.44
N ILE A 68 19.34 29.26 9.34
CA ILE A 68 20.58 28.50 9.25
C ILE A 68 21.66 29.35 8.58
N ARG A 69 22.91 29.20 9.04
CA ARG A 69 24.05 30.03 8.66
C ARG A 69 25.27 29.20 8.32
N ASP A 70 26.24 29.85 7.68
CA ASP A 70 27.56 29.26 7.45
C ASP A 70 28.17 28.65 8.72
N GLY A 71 28.64 27.41 8.59
CA GLY A 71 29.15 26.61 9.70
C GLY A 71 28.12 25.66 10.31
N ASP A 72 26.83 25.87 10.05
CA ASP A 72 25.79 24.94 10.51
C ASP A 72 25.84 23.62 9.74
N VAL A 73 25.59 22.54 10.47
CA VAL A 73 25.33 21.21 9.92
C VAL A 73 23.83 20.94 9.96
N VAL A 74 23.20 20.88 8.79
CA VAL A 74 21.78 20.61 8.64
C VAL A 74 21.59 19.18 8.18
N SER A 75 21.01 18.35 9.05
CA SER A 75 20.67 16.96 8.74
C SER A 75 19.22 16.86 8.28
N ILE A 76 19.01 16.23 7.12
CA ILE A 76 17.69 15.98 6.53
C ILE A 76 17.40 14.49 6.67
N ILE A 77 16.37 14.16 7.45
CA ILE A 77 16.01 12.81 7.82
C ILE A 77 14.54 12.59 7.41
N PRO A 78 14.25 11.69 6.46
CA PRO A 78 12.87 11.40 6.12
C PRO A 78 12.19 10.71 7.31
N ILE A 79 11.00 11.18 7.68
CA ILE A 79 10.19 10.52 8.70
C ILE A 79 9.49 9.36 8.02
N ILE A 80 10.20 8.23 7.95
CA ILE A 80 9.57 6.97 7.56
C ILE A 80 8.69 6.50 8.73
N HIS A 81 7.39 6.54 8.53
CA HIS A 81 6.48 5.88 9.44
C HIS A 81 6.75 4.38 9.26
N GLY A 82 7.14 3.69 10.33
CA GLY A 82 7.60 2.29 10.30
C GLY A 82 6.54 1.25 9.94
N GLY A 83 5.48 1.63 9.22
CA GLY A 83 4.53 0.71 8.61
C GLY A 83 4.49 1.04 7.12
N SER A 84 4.82 0.08 6.26
CA SER A 84 4.53 0.21 4.84
C SER A 84 3.02 0.45 4.69
N SER A 85 2.62 1.59 4.15
CA SER A 85 1.20 1.94 3.94
C SER A 85 0.44 0.93 3.05
N GLY A 86 1.17 0.03 2.38
CA GLY A 86 0.63 -1.12 1.68
C GLY A 86 1.65 -2.26 1.54
N LEU A 87 1.13 -3.46 1.29
CA LEU A 87 1.86 -4.65 0.87
C LEU A 87 2.12 -4.61 -0.63
N TRP A 88 3.25 -5.18 -1.04
CA TRP A 88 3.65 -5.26 -2.44
C TRP A 88 3.95 -6.72 -2.79
N PHE A 89 3.32 -7.21 -3.85
CA PHE A 89 3.61 -8.53 -4.40
C PHE A 89 4.09 -8.38 -5.85
N ASP A 90 5.06 -9.22 -6.21
CA ASP A 90 5.48 -9.42 -7.58
C ASP A 90 4.85 -10.73 -8.08
N ILE A 91 3.78 -10.63 -8.88
CA ILE A 91 3.01 -11.77 -9.40
C ILE A 91 2.85 -11.58 -10.90
N PRO A 92 3.81 -12.06 -11.72
CA PRO A 92 3.82 -11.81 -13.15
C PRO A 92 2.50 -12.19 -13.85
N PRO A 93 1.97 -11.34 -14.75
CA PRO A 93 2.63 -10.16 -15.33
C PRO A 93 2.46 -8.87 -14.50
N TYR A 94 1.87 -8.93 -13.32
CA TYR A 94 1.50 -7.75 -12.53
C TYR A 94 2.45 -7.51 -11.36
N VAL A 95 2.64 -6.23 -11.06
CA VAL A 95 2.95 -5.82 -9.68
C VAL A 95 1.62 -5.54 -8.99
N VAL A 96 1.48 -6.03 -7.76
CA VAL A 96 0.27 -5.87 -6.96
C VAL A 96 0.59 -5.02 -5.74
N LEU A 97 -0.21 -3.97 -5.53
CA LEU A 97 -0.24 -3.17 -4.32
C LEU A 97 -1.52 -3.50 -3.55
N VAL A 98 -1.39 -3.79 -2.26
CA VAL A 98 -2.54 -3.92 -1.36
C VAL A 98 -2.40 -2.94 -0.22
N PHE A 99 -3.38 -2.07 -0.01
CA PHE A 99 -3.39 -1.16 1.14
C PHE A 99 -4.74 -1.20 1.85
N CYS A 100 -4.76 -0.79 3.11
CA CYS A 100 -5.99 -0.72 3.89
C CYS A 100 -6.50 0.72 3.92
N ALA A 101 -7.78 0.93 3.64
CA ALA A 101 -8.42 2.24 3.70
C ALA A 101 -9.80 2.12 4.33
N ARG A 102 -10.35 3.22 4.85
CA ARG A 102 -11.76 3.22 5.23
C ARG A 102 -12.60 3.17 3.95
N ALA A 103 -13.64 2.33 3.94
CA ALA A 103 -14.48 2.16 2.77
C ALA A 103 -15.23 3.45 2.36
N ASP A 104 -15.60 4.28 3.35
CA ASP A 104 -16.23 5.60 3.12
C ASP A 104 -15.27 6.66 2.56
N ALA A 105 -13.96 6.42 2.64
CA ALA A 105 -12.92 7.30 2.13
C ALA A 105 -12.45 6.93 0.71
N ILE A 106 -12.94 5.84 0.14
CA ILE A 106 -12.59 5.39 -1.21
C ILE A 106 -13.81 5.41 -2.12
N ASN A 107 -13.62 5.90 -3.35
CA ASN A 107 -14.57 5.73 -4.43
C ASN A 107 -13.90 4.94 -5.55
N LEU A 108 -14.26 3.66 -5.68
CA LEU A 108 -13.63 2.76 -6.65
C LEU A 108 -13.79 3.25 -8.09
N ASP A 109 -14.93 3.86 -8.43
CA ASP A 109 -15.18 4.32 -9.79
C ASP A 109 -14.32 5.54 -10.12
N GLU A 110 -14.19 6.49 -9.19
CA GLU A 110 -13.28 7.63 -9.34
C GLU A 110 -11.81 7.20 -9.42
N MET A 111 -11.41 6.20 -8.61
CA MET A 111 -10.07 5.64 -8.65
C MET A 111 -9.78 4.97 -10.00
N ARG A 112 -10.70 4.16 -10.53
CA ARG A 112 -10.57 3.52 -11.85
C ARG A 112 -10.54 4.55 -12.98
N GLN A 113 -11.30 5.63 -12.86
CA GLN A 113 -11.24 6.73 -13.83
C GLN A 113 -9.89 7.48 -13.78
N SER A 114 -9.35 7.67 -12.58
CA SER A 114 -8.07 8.37 -12.37
C SER A 114 -6.85 7.52 -12.77
N TYR A 115 -6.99 6.20 -12.70
CA TYR A 115 -5.93 5.23 -13.02
C TYR A 115 -6.46 4.13 -13.95
N PRO A 116 -6.78 4.46 -15.21
CA PRO A 116 -7.49 3.56 -16.12
C PRO A 116 -6.68 2.33 -16.55
N THR A 117 -5.36 2.33 -16.37
CA THR A 117 -4.52 1.16 -16.66
C THR A 117 -4.42 0.20 -15.47
N LEU A 118 -4.75 0.67 -14.26
CA LEU A 118 -4.76 -0.15 -13.06
C LEU A 118 -6.08 -0.92 -12.96
N ARG A 119 -5.98 -2.18 -12.56
CA ARG A 119 -7.13 -2.95 -12.08
C ARG A 119 -7.25 -2.77 -10.59
N ILE A 120 -8.38 -2.24 -10.14
CA ILE A 120 -8.59 -1.86 -8.75
C ILE A 120 -9.85 -2.52 -8.21
N GLN A 121 -9.71 -3.20 -7.07
CA GLN A 121 -10.82 -3.84 -6.36
C GLN A 121 -10.67 -3.63 -4.86
N ALA A 122 -11.77 -3.30 -4.18
CA ALA A 122 -11.83 -3.34 -2.72
C ALA A 122 -12.54 -4.60 -2.23
N ILE A 123 -12.00 -5.20 -1.17
CA ILE A 123 -12.50 -6.43 -0.54
C ILE A 123 -12.64 -6.24 0.97
N ASN A 124 -13.43 -7.10 1.60
CA ASN A 124 -13.56 -7.16 3.04
C ASN A 124 -12.39 -7.93 3.68
N PRO A 125 -11.59 -7.30 4.57
CA PRO A 125 -10.45 -7.94 5.22
C PRO A 125 -10.83 -9.16 6.07
N HIS A 126 -12.08 -9.27 6.52
CA HIS A 126 -12.55 -10.42 7.31
C HIS A 126 -12.56 -11.74 6.53
N TYR A 127 -12.41 -11.71 5.20
CA TYR A 127 -12.30 -12.89 4.35
C TYR A 127 -10.87 -13.21 3.94
N VAL A 128 -9.90 -12.50 4.54
CA VAL A 128 -8.48 -12.70 4.30
C VAL A 128 -7.80 -13.11 5.60
N LEU A 129 -7.36 -14.37 5.72
CA LEU A 129 -6.71 -14.87 6.93
C LEU A 129 -5.37 -14.18 7.25
N SER A 130 -4.54 -13.98 6.22
CA SER A 130 -3.16 -13.49 6.37
C SER A 130 -2.66 -12.87 5.06
N GLU A 131 -1.48 -12.24 5.10
CA GLU A 131 -0.77 -11.80 3.89
C GLU A 131 -0.47 -12.96 2.94
N SER A 132 -0.04 -14.10 3.49
CA SER A 132 0.28 -15.32 2.74
C SER A 132 -0.97 -15.88 2.04
N HIS A 133 -2.10 -15.93 2.76
CA HIS A 133 -3.39 -16.32 2.20
C HIS A 133 -3.77 -15.42 1.02
N LEU A 134 -3.72 -14.09 1.21
CA LEU A 134 -4.06 -13.14 0.15
C LEU A 134 -3.18 -13.34 -1.09
N ARG A 135 -1.87 -13.45 -0.89
CA ARG A 135 -0.92 -13.67 -1.97
C ARG A 135 -1.27 -14.92 -2.78
N ARG A 136 -1.57 -16.04 -2.12
CA ARG A 136 -1.92 -17.30 -2.80
C ARG A 136 -3.22 -17.18 -3.58
N ILE A 137 -4.23 -16.48 -3.05
CA ILE A 137 -5.48 -16.22 -3.79
C ILE A 137 -5.21 -15.39 -5.05
N LEU A 138 -4.39 -14.34 -4.95
CA LEU A 138 -3.99 -13.52 -6.08
C LEU A 138 -3.23 -14.32 -7.14
N GLU A 139 -2.31 -15.19 -6.72
CA GLU A 139 -1.57 -16.08 -7.61
C GLU A 139 -2.50 -17.04 -8.37
N ILE A 140 -3.52 -17.60 -7.70
CA ILE A 140 -4.54 -18.44 -8.36
C ILE A 140 -5.32 -17.61 -9.39
N SER A 141 -5.80 -16.41 -9.03
CA SER A 141 -6.54 -15.51 -9.94
C SER A 141 -5.77 -15.05 -11.15
N ILE A 142 -4.54 -14.61 -10.97
CA ILE A 142 -3.69 -14.16 -12.07
C ILE A 142 -3.33 -15.34 -12.97
N THR A 143 -3.08 -16.53 -12.40
CA THR A 143 -2.78 -17.74 -13.18
C THR A 143 -4.00 -18.22 -13.96
N ALA A 144 -5.18 -18.23 -13.34
CA ALA A 144 -6.43 -18.57 -13.99
C ALA A 144 -6.71 -17.62 -15.17
N GLU A 145 -6.48 -16.32 -15.02
CA GLU A 145 -6.70 -15.35 -16.09
C GLU A 145 -5.76 -15.62 -17.27
N LYS A 146 -4.48 -15.80 -16.98
CA LYS A 146 -3.47 -16.14 -18.00
C LYS A 146 -3.86 -17.40 -18.77
N ASN A 147 -4.47 -18.37 -18.10
CA ASN A 147 -4.91 -19.63 -18.69
C ASN A 147 -6.35 -19.60 -19.26
N LYS A 148 -7.05 -18.46 -19.18
CA LYS A 148 -8.45 -18.29 -19.59
C LYS A 148 -9.43 -19.20 -18.84
N ASP A 149 -9.14 -19.45 -17.57
CA ASP A 149 -9.89 -20.31 -16.65
C ASP A 149 -10.40 -19.52 -15.42
N ILE A 150 -10.68 -18.23 -15.60
CA ILE A 150 -11.28 -17.37 -14.57
C ILE A 150 -12.77 -17.68 -14.39
N LEU A 151 -13.23 -17.59 -13.15
CA LEU A 151 -14.62 -17.85 -12.75
C LEU A 151 -15.61 -16.81 -13.30
N SER A 152 -15.10 -15.64 -13.67
CA SER A 152 -15.85 -14.50 -14.18
C SER A 152 -15.06 -13.87 -15.32
N ASN A 153 -15.69 -13.06 -16.18
CA ASN A 153 -15.02 -12.37 -17.29
C ASN A 153 -14.01 -11.29 -16.85
N ASN A 154 -13.80 -11.11 -15.55
CA ASN A 154 -13.02 -10.04 -14.96
C ASN A 154 -12.26 -10.55 -13.72
N LEU A 155 -10.94 -10.27 -13.68
CA LEU A 155 -10.03 -10.72 -12.63
C LEU A 155 -10.44 -10.21 -11.24
N GLU A 156 -10.92 -8.97 -11.16
CA GLU A 156 -11.36 -8.34 -9.92
C GLU A 156 -12.52 -9.10 -9.27
N ILE A 157 -13.47 -9.58 -10.08
CA ILE A 157 -14.60 -10.39 -9.59
C ILE A 157 -14.16 -11.81 -9.23
N ASP A 158 -13.28 -12.39 -10.03
CA ASP A 158 -12.72 -13.71 -9.79
C ASP A 158 -11.96 -13.78 -8.44
N ILE A 159 -11.21 -12.73 -8.07
CA ILE A 159 -10.59 -12.59 -6.74
C ILE A 159 -11.65 -12.64 -5.63
N ILE A 160 -12.76 -11.91 -5.77
CA ILE A 160 -13.83 -11.89 -4.76
C ILE A 160 -14.49 -13.27 -4.65
N GLN A 161 -14.77 -13.92 -5.78
CA GLN A 161 -15.37 -15.27 -5.81
C GLN A 161 -14.50 -16.29 -5.07
N ARG A 162 -13.17 -16.24 -5.26
CA ARG A 162 -12.23 -17.12 -4.57
C ARG A 162 -12.14 -16.85 -3.07
N LEU A 163 -12.15 -15.59 -2.65
CA LEU A 163 -12.20 -15.22 -1.23
C LEU A 163 -13.52 -15.58 -0.56
N ALA A 164 -14.63 -15.55 -1.31
CA ALA A 164 -15.95 -15.90 -0.81
C ALA A 164 -16.27 -17.40 -0.88
N GLY A 165 -15.46 -18.19 -1.61
CA GLY A 165 -15.70 -19.62 -1.80
C GLY A 165 -16.96 -19.94 -2.62
N THR A 166 -17.36 -19.07 -3.55
CA THR A 166 -18.61 -19.22 -4.33
C THR A 166 -18.44 -18.74 -5.76
N THR A 167 -19.08 -19.44 -6.70
CA THR A 167 -19.14 -19.02 -8.12
C THR A 167 -20.26 -18.02 -8.40
N GLN A 168 -21.19 -17.82 -7.46
CA GLN A 168 -22.27 -16.84 -7.62
C GLN A 168 -21.75 -15.42 -7.33
N ILE A 169 -21.66 -14.58 -8.37
CA ILE A 169 -21.11 -13.21 -8.27
C ILE A 169 -21.81 -12.37 -7.20
N SER A 170 -23.14 -12.40 -7.13
CA SER A 170 -23.91 -11.64 -6.13
C SER A 170 -23.57 -12.07 -4.70
N SER A 171 -23.49 -13.38 -4.46
CA SER A 171 -23.10 -13.95 -3.17
C SER A 171 -21.65 -13.60 -2.83
N ALA A 172 -20.75 -13.66 -3.81
CA ALA A 172 -19.35 -13.29 -3.64
C ALA A 172 -19.19 -11.82 -3.21
N ILE A 173 -19.87 -10.90 -3.90
CA ILE A 173 -19.84 -9.46 -3.57
C ILE A 173 -20.43 -9.19 -2.19
N GLN A 174 -21.56 -9.82 -1.84
CA GLN A 174 -22.17 -9.67 -0.51
C GLN A 174 -21.28 -10.20 0.61
N THR A 175 -20.53 -11.27 0.33
CA THR A 175 -19.68 -11.94 1.30
C THR A 175 -18.35 -11.20 1.43
N ALA A 176 -17.52 -11.20 0.39
CA ALA A 176 -16.13 -10.73 0.44
C ALA A 176 -15.90 -9.36 -0.23
N GLY A 177 -16.93 -8.74 -0.81
CA GLY A 177 -16.84 -7.38 -1.38
C GLY A 177 -16.62 -6.31 -0.30
N ALA A 178 -16.30 -5.09 -0.74
CA ALA A 178 -16.01 -3.99 0.18
C ALA A 178 -17.15 -3.73 1.19
N PRO A 179 -16.86 -3.61 2.51
CA PRO A 179 -17.85 -3.26 3.51
C PRO A 179 -18.29 -1.79 3.33
N THR A 180 -19.46 -1.41 3.85
CA THR A 180 -19.97 -0.03 3.69
C THR A 180 -19.37 0.96 4.70
N ASN A 181 -19.20 0.54 5.97
CA ASN A 181 -18.82 1.42 7.09
C ASN A 181 -17.66 0.84 7.92
N ASP A 182 -16.69 0.22 7.25
CA ASP A 182 -15.52 -0.37 7.90
C ASP A 182 -14.26 -0.19 7.04
N THR A 183 -13.12 -0.67 7.52
CA THR A 183 -11.89 -0.79 6.75
C THR A 183 -12.02 -1.86 5.67
N CYS A 184 -11.52 -1.56 4.49
CA CYS A 184 -11.40 -2.48 3.36
C CYS A 184 -9.92 -2.69 3.01
N LEU A 185 -9.62 -3.78 2.29
CA LEU A 185 -8.35 -3.90 1.57
C LEU A 185 -8.60 -3.51 0.13
N VAL A 186 -7.81 -2.57 -0.37
CA VAL A 186 -7.79 -2.19 -1.78
C VAL A 186 -6.64 -2.93 -2.44
N ILE A 187 -6.97 -3.75 -3.42
CA ILE A 187 -6.04 -4.48 -4.28
C ILE A 187 -5.93 -3.70 -5.58
N SER A 188 -4.72 -3.39 -5.99
CA SER A 188 -4.42 -2.68 -7.23
C SER A 188 -3.35 -3.44 -8.00
N LEU A 189 -3.59 -3.72 -9.27
CA LEU A 189 -2.66 -4.45 -10.14
C LEU A 189 -2.30 -3.59 -11.35
N GLY A 190 -1.01 -3.53 -11.69
CA GLY A 190 -0.55 -2.81 -12.88
C GLY A 190 0.91 -2.37 -12.77
N GLU A 191 1.24 -1.24 -13.40
CA GLU A 191 2.60 -0.72 -13.40
C GLU A 191 3.02 -0.12 -12.06
N SER A 192 4.25 -0.42 -11.63
CA SER A 192 4.83 0.06 -10.36
C SER A 192 4.77 1.58 -10.19
N ARG A 193 4.88 2.36 -11.28
CA ARG A 193 4.84 3.82 -11.21
C ARG A 193 3.45 4.33 -10.83
N GLU A 194 2.41 3.85 -11.50
CA GLU A 194 1.02 4.25 -11.23
C GLU A 194 0.58 3.77 -9.83
N LEU A 195 0.97 2.57 -9.42
CA LEU A 195 0.71 2.06 -8.07
C LEU A 195 1.30 2.96 -6.98
N ARG A 196 2.52 3.48 -7.18
CA ARG A 196 3.13 4.42 -6.22
C ARG A 196 2.39 5.74 -6.19
N GLN A 197 1.96 6.25 -7.34
CA GLN A 197 1.16 7.48 -7.42
C GLN A 197 -0.17 7.31 -6.70
N LEU A 198 -0.85 6.16 -6.92
CA LEU A 198 -2.07 5.80 -6.21
C LEU A 198 -1.83 5.82 -4.69
N LEU A 199 -0.79 5.13 -4.20
CA LEU A 199 -0.49 5.05 -2.78
C LEU A 199 -0.22 6.42 -2.14
N CYS A 200 0.42 7.34 -2.88
CA CYS A 200 0.66 8.71 -2.40
C CYS A 200 -0.61 9.57 -2.29
N ASN A 201 -1.66 9.23 -3.05
CA ASN A 201 -2.89 10.02 -3.15
C ASN A 201 -4.03 9.49 -2.29
N VAL A 202 -3.82 8.38 -1.57
CA VAL A 202 -4.85 7.75 -0.73
C VAL A 202 -4.47 7.81 0.75
N GLN A 203 -5.47 8.05 1.60
CA GLN A 203 -5.28 7.96 3.03
C GLN A 203 -5.34 6.49 3.48
N CYS A 204 -4.17 5.93 3.78
CA CYS A 204 -4.06 4.57 4.27
C CYS A 204 -4.34 4.49 5.78
N SER A 205 -4.84 3.34 6.19
CA SER A 205 -5.00 2.93 7.59
C SER A 205 -4.13 1.72 7.87
N THR A 206 -3.97 1.35 9.15
CA THR A 206 -3.22 0.15 9.53
C THR A 206 -3.82 -1.07 8.87
N MET A 207 -2.96 -1.87 8.27
CA MET A 207 -3.32 -3.10 7.58
C MET A 207 -4.01 -4.09 8.54
N LYS A 208 -5.14 -4.66 8.11
CA LYS A 208 -5.96 -5.58 8.90
C LYS A 208 -6.34 -6.79 8.09
N PHE A 209 -6.21 -7.96 8.71
CA PHE A 209 -6.70 -9.23 8.22
C PHE A 209 -7.73 -9.79 9.19
N SER A 210 -8.36 -10.90 8.81
CA SER A 210 -9.33 -11.58 9.64
C SER A 210 -8.70 -12.10 10.92
N GLY A 211 -9.18 -11.62 12.06
CA GLY A 211 -9.00 -12.27 13.36
C GLY A 211 -10.09 -13.30 13.68
N ASP A 212 -11.11 -13.44 12.82
CA ASP A 212 -12.29 -14.27 13.05
C ASP A 212 -12.19 -15.55 12.22
N VAL A 213 -11.44 -16.51 12.76
CA VAL A 213 -11.22 -17.83 12.16
C VAL A 213 -12.53 -18.62 12.05
N GLU A 214 -13.46 -18.45 12.98
CA GLU A 214 -14.74 -19.19 12.95
C GLU A 214 -15.60 -18.75 11.78
N ARG A 215 -15.65 -17.45 11.48
CA ARG A 215 -16.35 -16.93 10.31
C ARG A 215 -15.81 -17.50 9.02
N LEU A 216 -14.48 -17.46 8.84
CA LEU A 216 -13.82 -18.08 7.68
C LEU A 216 -14.18 -19.57 7.58
N GLN A 217 -14.22 -20.29 8.70
CA GLN A 217 -14.62 -21.69 8.72
C GLN A 217 -16.10 -21.94 8.37
N GLN A 218 -16.99 -21.01 8.69
CA GLN A 218 -18.39 -21.13 8.33
C GLN A 218 -18.62 -20.86 6.86
N THR A 219 -17.95 -19.84 6.29
CA THR A 219 -18.10 -19.43 4.89
C THR A 219 -17.78 -20.55 3.91
N PHE A 220 -16.73 -21.33 4.17
CA PHE A 220 -16.32 -22.44 3.29
C PHE A 220 -16.89 -23.80 3.73
N GLY A 221 -17.84 -23.83 4.67
CA GLY A 221 -18.55 -25.06 5.04
C GLY A 221 -17.66 -26.14 5.66
N PHE A 222 -16.67 -25.77 6.47
CA PHE A 222 -15.70 -26.72 7.03
C PHE A 222 -16.39 -27.74 7.95
N ALA A 223 -16.33 -29.02 7.57
CA ALA A 223 -16.77 -30.11 8.43
C ALA A 223 -15.84 -30.29 9.65
N GLN A 224 -16.41 -30.69 10.80
CA GLN A 224 -15.68 -30.96 12.06
C GLN A 224 -14.52 -31.97 11.92
N SER A 225 -14.52 -32.80 10.86
CA SER A 225 -13.45 -33.75 10.53
C SER A 225 -12.13 -33.07 10.16
N HIS A 226 -12.14 -31.93 9.45
CA HIS A 226 -10.93 -31.20 9.05
C HIS A 226 -10.18 -30.62 10.25
N LYS A 227 -10.91 -30.21 11.30
CA LYS A 227 -10.33 -29.72 12.56
C LYS A 227 -9.52 -30.79 13.31
N ARG A 228 -9.87 -32.07 13.13
CA ARG A 228 -9.22 -33.20 13.83
C ARG A 228 -7.96 -33.72 13.14
N ALA A 229 -7.79 -33.42 11.86
CA ALA A 229 -6.68 -33.93 11.05
C ALA A 229 -5.41 -33.04 11.09
N GLY A 230 -5.45 -31.88 11.76
CA GLY A 230 -4.29 -31.02 11.97
C GLY A 230 -3.83 -30.21 10.75
N TYR A 231 -4.65 -30.14 9.70
CA TYR A 231 -4.37 -29.32 8.53
C TYR A 231 -4.33 -27.82 8.87
N ASN A 232 -3.39 -27.10 8.27
CA ASN A 232 -3.32 -25.65 8.37
C ASN A 232 -4.55 -25.04 7.67
N LEU A 233 -5.27 -24.16 8.37
CA LEU A 233 -6.45 -23.48 7.84
C LEU A 233 -6.14 -22.72 6.54
N GLU A 234 -4.97 -22.08 6.46
CA GLU A 234 -4.57 -21.36 5.25
C GLU A 234 -4.50 -22.29 4.04
N ASP A 235 -3.92 -23.48 4.20
CA ASP A 235 -3.80 -24.45 3.11
C ASP A 235 -5.17 -24.92 2.62
N ILE A 236 -6.11 -25.16 3.54
CA ILE A 236 -7.46 -25.58 3.17
C ILE A 236 -8.22 -24.45 2.45
N LEU A 237 -8.14 -23.20 2.94
CA LEU A 237 -8.77 -22.06 2.28
C LEU A 237 -8.25 -21.89 0.85
N VAL A 238 -6.94 -22.00 0.66
CA VAL A 238 -6.31 -21.92 -0.66
C VAL A 238 -6.72 -23.09 -1.55
N GLU A 239 -6.78 -24.31 -1.00
CA GLU A 239 -7.26 -25.49 -1.73
C GLU A 239 -8.70 -25.28 -2.22
N CYS A 240 -9.61 -24.87 -1.34
CA CYS A 240 -11.01 -24.56 -1.68
C CYS A 240 -11.09 -23.52 -2.80
N ALA A 241 -10.30 -22.46 -2.73
CA ALA A 241 -10.24 -21.43 -3.76
C ALA A 241 -9.68 -21.96 -5.09
N SER A 242 -8.75 -22.91 -5.06
CA SER A 242 -8.10 -23.47 -6.26
C SER A 242 -8.97 -24.47 -7.03
N ILE A 243 -9.88 -25.16 -6.34
CA ILE A 243 -10.79 -26.16 -6.94
C ILE A 243 -12.15 -25.58 -7.34
N LEU A 244 -12.43 -24.33 -6.96
CA LEU A 244 -13.66 -23.62 -7.31
C LEU A 244 -13.72 -23.45 -8.84
N ARG A 245 -14.82 -23.90 -9.45
CA ARG A 245 -15.08 -23.90 -10.90
C ARG A 245 -16.55 -23.69 -11.20
#